data_AF-A0A1E3NFG9-F1
#
_entry.id   AF-A0A1E3NFG9-F1
#
_cell.length_a   1.000
_cell.length_b   1.000
_cell.length_c   1.000
_cell.angle_alpha   90.00
_cell.angle_beta   90.00
_cell.angle_gamma   90.00
#
_symmetry.space_group_name_H-M   'P 1'
#
loop_
_entity.id
_entity.type
_entity.pdbx_description
1 polymer ?
#
loop_
_entity_poly.entity_id
_entity_poly.type
_entity_poly.pdbx_seq_one_letter_code
_entity_poly.pdbx_strand_id
1 'polypeptide(L)'
;MYIPAFRTAITRVAAARPMIQSQRLFSVSQITNEKSSEKKSSDLDKALEELADLKLASQDLPKADEETLATARLIDTFSQYNPKTVTEEVIAPDAKSPIPINAELNYYAPLKHEIKYGDLKAEVVFKCFDPVNVEFFCDFALRAAYYLGLPATGPKPISTKRERWTVIRAPFVHAKSKENFERKTHGRMIKIWDSDNEVVDLWLAYLKKNSVWGVGVKVNMYTQEPLKLADKMARLEGGEQSLSDLKSSVETLSNDAANPVSQKVLELLKDPVFTRHMSESEMDQIDSKSKTIEK
;
A
#
# COMPACT_ATOMS: atom_id res chain seq x y z
N MET A 1 -29.43 -47.00 -9.87
CA MET A 1 -28.47 -46.70 -8.79
C MET A 1 -28.32 -45.20 -8.70
N TYR A 2 -28.97 -44.61 -7.69
CA TYR A 2 -29.07 -43.17 -7.46
C TYR A 2 -27.98 -42.78 -6.46
N ILE A 3 -27.09 -41.86 -6.81
CA ILE A 3 -26.05 -41.32 -5.92
C ILE A 3 -26.60 -40.01 -5.33
N PRO A 4 -26.77 -39.88 -4.00
CA PRO A 4 -27.29 -38.64 -3.43
C PRO A 4 -26.19 -37.60 -3.27
N ALA A 5 -26.56 -36.35 -3.56
CA ALA A 5 -25.76 -35.15 -3.44
C ALA A 5 -25.45 -34.83 -1.97
N PHE A 6 -24.18 -34.55 -1.66
CA PHE A 6 -23.75 -33.93 -0.40
C PHE A 6 -24.25 -32.49 -0.36
N ARG A 7 -25.27 -32.26 0.47
CA ARG A 7 -25.85 -30.94 0.76
C ARG A 7 -25.16 -30.41 2.02
N THR A 8 -24.15 -29.55 1.86
CA THR A 8 -23.50 -28.90 2.99
C THR A 8 -24.44 -27.84 3.55
N ALA A 9 -25.01 -28.10 4.74
CA ALA A 9 -25.86 -27.17 5.46
C ALA A 9 -24.99 -26.06 6.06
N ILE A 10 -25.14 -24.84 5.54
CA ILE A 10 -24.63 -23.62 6.17
C ILE A 10 -25.57 -23.30 7.34
N THR A 11 -25.15 -23.63 8.56
CA THR A 11 -25.83 -23.18 9.78
C THR A 11 -25.59 -21.68 9.94
N ARG A 12 -26.65 -20.88 9.76
CA ARG A 12 -26.71 -19.47 10.16
C ARG A 12 -26.60 -19.39 11.68
N VAL A 13 -25.51 -18.85 12.20
CA VAL A 13 -25.43 -18.40 13.60
C VAL A 13 -26.20 -17.09 13.70
N ALA A 14 -27.32 -17.13 14.41
CA ALA A 14 -28.13 -15.97 14.73
C ALA A 14 -27.42 -15.15 15.81
N ALA A 15 -27.01 -13.92 15.49
CA ALA A 15 -26.54 -12.96 16.46
C ALA A 15 -27.70 -12.51 17.35
N ALA A 16 -27.71 -12.96 18.61
CA ALA A 16 -28.62 -12.48 19.63
C ALA A 16 -28.21 -11.07 20.06
N ARG A 17 -29.17 -10.12 20.00
CA ARG A 17 -29.06 -8.82 20.66
C ARG A 17 -29.22 -9.01 22.18
N PRO A 18 -28.39 -8.39 23.04
CA PRO A 18 -28.80 -8.08 24.40
C PRO A 18 -29.31 -6.64 24.47
N MET A 19 -30.56 -6.48 24.89
CA MET A 19 -31.18 -5.20 25.20
C MET A 19 -31.41 -5.12 26.71
N ILE A 20 -30.84 -4.08 27.32
CA ILE A 20 -31.20 -3.40 28.59
C ILE A 20 -30.95 -4.17 29.91
N GLN A 21 -30.07 -3.61 30.74
CA GLN A 21 -30.51 -3.09 32.04
C GLN A 21 -29.66 -1.88 32.49
N SER A 22 -30.29 -0.70 32.37
CA SER A 22 -29.95 0.50 33.13
C SER A 22 -30.07 0.20 34.62
N GLN A 23 -29.05 0.52 35.42
CA GLN A 23 -29.18 1.20 36.72
C GLN A 23 -27.87 1.89 37.15
N ARG A 24 -28.01 3.21 37.38
CA ARG A 24 -27.34 4.06 38.38
C ARG A 24 -25.98 4.73 38.08
N LEU A 25 -26.11 6.07 38.05
CA LEU A 25 -25.13 7.14 38.23
C LEU A 25 -24.37 7.08 39.57
N PHE A 26 -23.34 7.94 39.67
CA PHE A 26 -22.45 8.31 40.79
C PHE A 26 -21.13 7.53 40.82
N SER A 27 -19.94 8.12 41.00
CA SER A 27 -19.45 9.51 41.12
C SER A 27 -17.93 9.46 40.94
N VAL A 28 -17.33 10.54 40.43
CA VAL A 28 -15.87 10.73 40.45
C VAL A 28 -15.42 10.94 41.89
N SER A 29 -14.51 10.11 42.39
CA SER A 29 -13.65 10.46 43.54
C SER A 29 -12.43 9.54 43.64
N GLN A 30 -11.26 10.16 43.52
CA GLN A 30 -10.05 9.95 44.34
C GLN A 30 -9.64 8.51 44.69
N ILE A 31 -8.53 8.06 44.10
CA ILE A 31 -7.72 6.96 44.67
C ILE A 31 -6.63 7.62 45.53
N THR A 32 -6.90 7.70 46.83
CA THR A 32 -5.90 7.97 47.87
C THR A 32 -5.39 6.65 48.46
N ASN A 33 -4.08 6.64 48.65
CA ASN A 33 -3.26 5.70 49.42
C ASN A 33 -3.91 5.13 50.70
N GLU A 34 -3.79 3.82 50.90
CA GLU A 34 -3.96 3.19 52.22
C GLU A 34 -2.62 2.67 52.76
N LYS A 35 -2.34 3.08 54.00
CA LYS A 35 -1.24 2.64 54.86
C LYS A 35 -1.60 1.31 55.55
N SER A 36 -0.60 0.44 55.73
CA SER A 36 -0.59 -0.53 56.82
C SER A 36 0.73 -0.48 57.61
N SER A 37 0.58 0.02 58.85
CA SER A 37 1.28 -0.32 60.13
C SER A 37 2.80 -0.17 60.32
N GLU A 38 3.11 0.72 61.28
CA GLU A 38 4.36 1.01 62.02
C GLU A 38 4.76 -0.16 62.97
N LYS A 39 6.02 -0.40 63.43
CA LYS A 39 6.95 0.49 64.18
C LYS A 39 8.41 -0.03 64.23
N LYS A 40 9.33 0.94 64.04
CA LYS A 40 10.66 1.22 64.66
C LYS A 40 11.87 0.28 64.45
N SER A 41 12.86 0.83 63.74
CA SER A 41 14.17 1.14 64.33
C SER A 41 14.65 2.52 63.85
N SER A 42 14.57 3.53 64.73
CA SER A 42 14.98 4.91 64.44
C SER A 42 16.46 5.07 64.08
N ASP A 43 17.25 4.03 64.30
CA ASP A 43 18.69 4.03 64.07
C ASP A 43 19.03 3.62 62.63
N LEU A 44 18.18 2.80 61.99
CA LEU A 44 18.32 2.50 60.56
C LEU A 44 17.90 3.68 59.69
N ASP A 45 16.85 4.39 60.08
CA ASP A 45 16.38 5.58 59.37
C ASP A 45 17.39 6.74 59.46
N LYS A 46 18.04 6.90 60.62
CA LYS A 46 19.14 7.87 60.79
C LYS A 46 20.41 7.48 60.04
N ALA A 47 20.75 6.18 60.00
CA ALA A 47 21.87 5.68 59.19
C ALA A 47 21.59 5.80 57.69
N LEU A 48 20.32 5.69 57.27
CA LEU A 48 19.86 5.94 55.91
C LEU A 48 19.91 7.42 55.54
N GLU A 49 19.55 8.32 56.46
CA GLU A 49 19.72 9.77 56.29
C GLU A 49 21.21 10.15 56.25
N GLU A 50 22.07 9.61 57.12
CA GLU A 50 23.53 9.82 57.04
C GLU A 50 24.13 9.28 55.73
N LEU A 51 23.66 8.13 55.23
CA LEU A 51 24.08 7.58 53.93
C LEU A 51 23.53 8.40 52.74
N ALA A 52 22.35 8.99 52.87
CA ALA A 52 21.77 9.89 51.87
C ALA A 52 22.52 11.23 51.82
N ASP A 53 22.91 11.76 52.97
CA ASP A 53 23.72 12.98 53.09
C ASP A 53 25.15 12.76 52.59
N LEU A 54 25.73 11.56 52.81
CA LEU A 54 27.02 11.15 52.22
C LEU A 54 26.97 10.95 50.69
N LYS A 55 25.81 10.59 50.14
CA LYS A 55 25.59 10.50 48.67
C LYS A 55 25.34 11.85 48.01
N LEU A 56 25.16 12.92 48.78
CA LEU A 56 25.08 14.31 48.28
C LEU A 56 26.45 15.01 48.21
N ALA A 57 27.54 14.28 48.42
CA ALA A 57 28.88 14.71 48.04
C ALA A 57 29.27 14.11 46.67
N SER A 58 28.92 14.85 45.61
CA SER A 58 29.47 14.78 44.24
C SER A 58 29.70 13.37 43.66
N GLN A 59 28.67 12.82 43.03
CA GLN A 59 28.89 12.12 41.77
C GLN A 59 27.94 12.71 40.74
N ASP A 60 28.50 13.49 39.81
CA ASP A 60 27.84 13.81 38.56
C ASP A 60 27.49 12.48 37.90
N LEU A 61 26.22 12.08 38.00
CA LEU A 61 25.70 10.99 37.16
C LEU A 61 25.98 11.41 35.72
N PRO A 62 26.67 10.58 34.92
CA PRO A 62 26.96 10.92 33.55
C PRO A 62 25.62 11.25 32.87
N LYS A 63 25.49 12.48 32.38
CA LYS A 63 24.36 12.84 31.53
C LYS A 63 24.43 11.90 30.34
N ALA A 64 23.47 11.00 30.24
CA ALA A 64 23.43 10.06 29.13
C ALA A 64 23.48 10.87 27.83
N ASP A 65 24.39 10.48 26.92
CA ASP A 65 24.57 11.17 25.65
C ASP A 65 23.21 11.30 24.95
N GLU A 66 22.97 12.42 24.27
CA GLU A 66 21.69 12.69 23.61
C GLU A 66 21.31 11.58 22.63
N GLU A 67 22.29 10.92 22.02
CA GLU A 67 22.14 9.74 21.17
C GLU A 67 21.61 8.52 21.94
N THR A 68 22.12 8.28 23.15
CA THR A 68 21.68 7.20 24.03
C THR A 68 20.25 7.46 24.52
N LEU A 69 19.92 8.72 24.83
CA LEU A 69 18.57 9.15 25.18
C LEU A 69 17.60 9.06 23.99
N ALA A 70 18.05 9.39 22.77
CA ALA A 70 17.25 9.24 21.56
C ALA A 70 16.98 7.76 21.26
N THR A 71 17.98 6.90 21.44
CA THR A 71 17.85 5.44 21.28
C THR A 71 16.91 4.86 22.34
N ALA A 72 17.03 5.29 23.60
CA ALA A 72 16.12 4.90 24.68
C ALA A 72 14.67 5.35 24.42
N ARG A 73 14.48 6.59 23.93
CA ARG A 73 13.15 7.09 23.53
C ARG A 73 12.56 6.28 22.37
N LEU A 74 13.38 5.87 21.40
CA LEU A 74 12.93 4.97 20.34
C LEU A 74 12.51 3.61 20.90
N ILE A 75 13.28 3.02 21.81
CA ILE A 75 12.93 1.75 22.48
C ILE A 75 11.62 1.89 23.28
N ASP A 76 11.43 3.00 23.99
CA ASP A 76 10.19 3.29 24.73
C ASP A 76 9.00 3.44 23.79
N THR A 77 9.18 4.06 22.61
CA THR A 77 8.11 4.13 21.60
C THR A 77 7.71 2.76 21.05
N PHE A 78 8.63 1.79 20.98
CA PHE A 78 8.28 0.41 20.64
C PHE A 78 7.49 -0.29 21.75
N SER A 79 7.75 0.04 23.02
CA SER A 79 7.01 -0.53 24.17
C SER A 79 5.55 -0.05 24.24
N GLN A 80 5.26 1.14 23.70
CA GLN A 80 3.93 1.75 23.66
C GLN A 80 3.13 1.43 22.39
N TYR A 81 3.72 0.73 21.42
CA TYR A 81 3.03 0.38 20.18
C TYR A 81 1.98 -0.71 20.42
N ASN A 82 0.71 -0.31 20.51
CA ASN A 82 -0.43 -1.24 20.49
C ASN A 82 -0.92 -1.40 19.03
N PRO A 83 -0.64 -2.52 18.35
CA PRO A 83 -1.09 -2.71 16.98
C PRO A 83 -2.62 -2.71 16.95
N LYS A 84 -3.21 -1.92 16.04
CA LYS A 84 -4.65 -2.01 15.77
C LYS A 84 -4.91 -3.37 15.11
N THR A 85 -5.80 -4.18 15.67
CA THR A 85 -6.26 -5.45 15.11
C THR A 85 -7.69 -5.30 14.61
N VAL A 86 -8.08 -6.05 13.58
CA VAL A 86 -9.48 -6.08 13.13
C VAL A 86 -10.30 -7.00 14.05
N THR A 87 -9.65 -8.04 14.58
CA THR A 87 -10.22 -8.98 15.55
C THR A 87 -9.24 -9.18 16.72
N GLU A 88 -9.76 -9.30 17.94
CA GLU A 88 -8.93 -9.47 19.16
C GLU A 88 -8.38 -10.91 19.31
N GLU A 89 -8.78 -11.85 18.44
CA GLU A 89 -8.70 -13.30 18.72
C GLU A 89 -7.53 -14.04 18.04
N VAL A 90 -6.80 -13.44 17.09
CA VAL A 90 -5.75 -14.17 16.34
C VAL A 90 -4.36 -13.94 16.94
N ILE A 91 -4.07 -14.69 18.00
CA ILE A 91 -2.70 -14.89 18.49
C ILE A 91 -2.15 -16.13 17.76
N ALA A 92 -1.05 -15.98 17.01
CA ALA A 92 -0.40 -17.12 16.37
C ALA A 92 0.08 -18.12 17.45
N PRO A 93 0.06 -19.45 17.19
CA PRO A 93 0.33 -20.47 18.20
C PRO A 93 1.68 -20.33 18.94
N ASP A 94 2.65 -19.61 18.35
CA ASP A 94 3.99 -19.37 18.94
C ASP A 94 4.24 -17.90 19.34
N ALA A 95 3.31 -16.98 19.08
CA ALA A 95 3.50 -15.54 19.28
C ALA A 95 2.90 -15.06 20.61
N LYS A 96 3.65 -14.24 21.36
CA LYS A 96 3.14 -13.57 22.58
C LYS A 96 2.27 -12.34 22.27
N SER A 97 2.38 -11.81 21.05
CA SER A 97 1.73 -10.58 20.60
C SER A 97 0.71 -10.87 19.48
N PRO A 98 -0.37 -10.07 19.38
CA PRO A 98 -1.35 -10.23 18.32
C PRO A 98 -0.77 -9.86 16.95
N ILE A 99 -1.30 -10.49 15.90
CA ILE A 99 -0.89 -10.23 14.52
C ILE A 99 -1.34 -8.81 14.12
N PRO A 100 -0.46 -7.97 13.54
CA PRO A 100 -0.83 -6.63 13.10
C PRO A 100 -1.79 -6.66 11.90
N ILE A 101 -2.61 -5.62 11.74
CA ILE A 101 -3.65 -5.54 10.71
C ILE A 101 -3.16 -5.84 9.29
N ASN A 102 -1.99 -5.37 8.89
CA ASN A 102 -1.44 -5.61 7.56
C ASN A 102 -1.15 -7.10 7.31
N ALA A 103 -0.65 -7.81 8.32
CA ALA A 103 -0.42 -9.24 8.25
C ALA A 103 -1.73 -10.02 8.33
N GLU A 104 -2.69 -9.56 9.15
CA GLU A 104 -4.03 -10.13 9.24
C GLU A 104 -4.77 -10.07 7.89
N LEU A 105 -4.69 -8.93 7.20
CA LEU A 105 -5.33 -8.69 5.90
C LEU A 105 -4.84 -9.62 4.79
N ASN A 106 -3.64 -10.20 4.89
CA ASN A 106 -3.15 -11.17 3.91
C ASN A 106 -3.97 -12.47 3.90
N TYR A 107 -4.56 -12.83 5.05
CA TYR A 107 -5.39 -14.04 5.18
C TYR A 107 -6.83 -13.81 4.71
N TYR A 108 -7.28 -12.56 4.63
CA TYR A 108 -8.63 -12.20 4.21
C TYR A 108 -8.68 -11.77 2.72
N ALA A 109 -9.91 -11.70 2.22
CA ALA A 109 -10.19 -11.13 0.91
C ALA A 109 -9.82 -9.63 0.86
N PRO A 110 -9.42 -9.09 -0.31
CA PRO A 110 -9.00 -7.71 -0.44
C PRO A 110 -10.16 -6.76 -0.12
N LEU A 111 -9.88 -5.81 0.78
CA LEU A 111 -10.79 -4.71 1.09
C LEU A 111 -10.97 -3.80 -0.13
N LYS A 112 -12.11 -3.10 -0.17
CA LYS A 112 -12.47 -2.22 -1.29
C LYS A 112 -13.06 -0.92 -0.76
N HIS A 113 -12.76 0.17 -1.43
CA HIS A 113 -13.39 1.47 -1.18
C HIS A 113 -14.73 1.58 -1.89
N GLU A 114 -15.62 2.38 -1.32
CA GLU A 114 -16.93 2.67 -1.89
C GLU A 114 -16.82 3.63 -3.09
N ILE A 115 -17.70 3.44 -4.08
CA ILE A 115 -17.80 4.29 -5.26
C ILE A 115 -18.79 5.43 -4.94
N LYS A 116 -18.41 6.68 -5.16
CA LYS A 116 -19.20 7.86 -4.79
C LYS A 116 -19.98 8.44 -5.98
N TYR A 117 -19.29 8.70 -7.08
CA TYR A 117 -19.83 9.39 -8.26
C TYR A 117 -20.09 8.42 -9.42
N GLY A 118 -19.28 7.36 -9.52
CA GLY A 118 -19.41 6.36 -10.59
C GLY A 118 -18.76 6.78 -11.91
N ASP A 119 -17.75 7.65 -11.84
CA ASP A 119 -16.94 8.05 -12.99
C ASP A 119 -15.87 6.99 -13.27
N LEU A 120 -15.98 6.31 -14.41
CA LEU A 120 -14.99 5.31 -14.82
C LEU A 120 -13.72 6.00 -15.29
N LYS A 121 -12.60 5.76 -14.61
CA LYS A 121 -11.30 6.36 -14.93
C LYS A 121 -10.37 5.41 -15.67
N ALA A 122 -10.31 4.15 -15.23
CA ALA A 122 -9.49 3.16 -15.89
C ALA A 122 -10.15 1.77 -15.92
N GLU A 123 -9.94 1.07 -17.03
CA GLU A 123 -10.25 -0.34 -17.18
C GLU A 123 -8.97 -1.12 -17.44
N VAL A 124 -8.62 -2.02 -16.54
CA VAL A 124 -7.45 -2.88 -16.66
C VAL A 124 -7.90 -4.30 -16.97
N VAL A 125 -7.41 -4.83 -18.10
CA VAL A 125 -7.69 -6.18 -18.56
C VAL A 125 -6.42 -7.01 -18.45
N PHE A 126 -6.48 -8.04 -17.62
CA PHE A 126 -5.43 -9.04 -17.48
C PHE A 126 -5.76 -10.25 -18.37
N LYS A 127 -4.75 -10.77 -19.07
CA LYS A 127 -4.86 -11.97 -19.89
C LYS A 127 -3.72 -12.92 -19.57
N CYS A 128 -4.03 -14.18 -19.38
CA CYS A 128 -3.03 -15.24 -19.16
C CYS A 128 -3.50 -16.55 -19.81
N PHE A 129 -2.57 -17.47 -20.07
CA PHE A 129 -2.91 -18.84 -20.43
C PHE A 129 -3.21 -19.71 -19.20
N ASP A 130 -2.75 -19.31 -18.02
CA ASP A 130 -2.99 -19.98 -16.75
C ASP A 130 -4.01 -19.17 -15.89
N PRO A 131 -5.14 -19.78 -15.45
CA PRO A 131 -6.10 -19.09 -14.61
C PRO A 131 -5.57 -18.73 -13.22
N VAL A 132 -4.61 -19.49 -12.66
CA VAL A 132 -4.15 -19.28 -11.29
C VAL A 132 -3.33 -17.99 -11.19
N ASN A 133 -2.37 -17.79 -12.09
CA ASN A 133 -1.51 -16.61 -12.08
C ASN A 133 -2.29 -15.32 -12.33
N VAL A 134 -3.31 -15.34 -13.21
CA VAL A 134 -4.15 -14.15 -13.45
C VAL A 134 -5.02 -13.81 -12.25
N GLU A 135 -5.53 -14.80 -11.52
CA GLU A 135 -6.31 -14.58 -10.30
C GLU A 135 -5.45 -14.04 -9.16
N PHE A 136 -4.27 -14.63 -8.96
CA PHE A 136 -3.28 -14.15 -8.00
C PHE A 136 -2.88 -12.69 -8.26
N PHE A 137 -2.58 -12.35 -9.52
CA PHE A 137 -2.20 -10.97 -9.87
C PHE A 137 -3.36 -9.98 -9.73
N CYS A 138 -4.60 -10.40 -10.01
CA CYS A 138 -5.78 -9.58 -9.77
C CYS A 138 -6.00 -9.29 -8.28
N ASP A 139 -5.80 -10.29 -7.41
CA ASP A 139 -5.90 -10.11 -5.96
C ASP A 139 -4.85 -9.11 -5.46
N PHE A 140 -3.60 -9.28 -5.89
CA PHE A 140 -2.52 -8.35 -5.62
C PHE A 140 -2.85 -6.92 -6.07
N ALA A 141 -3.40 -6.77 -7.28
CA ALA A 141 -3.74 -5.46 -7.83
C ALA A 141 -4.86 -4.76 -7.03
N LEU A 142 -5.85 -5.52 -6.53
CA LEU A 142 -6.89 -4.97 -5.66
C LEU A 142 -6.34 -4.51 -4.30
N ARG A 143 -5.42 -5.27 -3.70
CA ARG A 143 -4.76 -4.89 -2.44
C ARG A 143 -3.99 -3.58 -2.60
N ALA A 144 -3.22 -3.45 -3.69
CA ALA A 144 -2.49 -2.22 -3.99
C ALA A 144 -3.44 -1.02 -4.21
N ALA A 145 -4.56 -1.22 -4.90
CA ALA A 145 -5.57 -0.19 -5.12
C ALA A 145 -6.20 0.29 -3.79
N TYR A 146 -6.47 -0.62 -2.86
CA TYR A 146 -7.03 -0.29 -1.54
C TYR A 146 -6.10 0.64 -0.75
N TYR A 147 -4.80 0.37 -0.71
CA TYR A 147 -3.86 1.24 0.01
C TYR A 147 -3.72 2.64 -0.61
N LEU A 148 -3.92 2.76 -1.92
CA LEU A 148 -3.89 4.04 -2.63
C LEU A 148 -5.23 4.81 -2.56
N GLY A 149 -6.26 4.26 -1.91
CA GLY A 149 -7.57 4.91 -1.83
C GLY A 149 -8.42 4.78 -3.09
N LEU A 150 -8.02 3.95 -4.06
CA LEU A 150 -8.72 3.78 -5.33
C LEU A 150 -9.94 2.86 -5.16
N PRO A 151 -11.17 3.30 -5.46
CA PRO A 151 -12.34 2.43 -5.46
C PRO A 151 -12.32 1.51 -6.68
N ALA A 152 -11.78 0.31 -6.47
CA ALA A 152 -11.66 -0.72 -7.48
C ALA A 152 -12.81 -1.74 -7.41
N THR A 153 -13.47 -1.96 -8.55
CA THR A 153 -14.39 -3.10 -8.72
C THR A 153 -13.61 -4.34 -9.10
N GLY A 154 -13.91 -5.45 -8.40
CA GLY A 154 -13.12 -6.69 -8.42
C GLY A 154 -12.98 -7.37 -9.79
N PRO A 155 -12.19 -8.46 -9.86
CA PRO A 155 -11.85 -9.10 -11.13
C PRO A 155 -13.07 -9.73 -11.77
N LYS A 156 -13.68 -8.99 -12.70
CA LYS A 156 -14.78 -9.48 -13.52
C LYS A 156 -14.22 -10.50 -14.52
N PRO A 157 -14.72 -11.74 -14.55
CA PRO A 157 -14.28 -12.71 -15.53
C PRO A 157 -14.73 -12.30 -16.93
N ILE A 158 -13.78 -12.21 -17.85
CA ILE A 158 -14.06 -12.10 -19.28
C ILE A 158 -14.15 -13.51 -19.86
N SER A 159 -14.98 -13.70 -20.89
CA SER A 159 -15.07 -14.97 -21.63
C SER A 159 -13.69 -15.45 -22.08
N THR A 160 -13.41 -16.74 -21.85
CA THR A 160 -12.13 -17.36 -22.20
C THR A 160 -12.09 -17.63 -23.70
N LYS A 161 -11.08 -17.07 -24.40
CA LYS A 161 -10.87 -17.37 -25.82
C LYS A 161 -10.25 -18.77 -25.94
N ARG A 162 -10.81 -19.62 -26.82
CA ARG A 162 -10.31 -20.98 -27.07
C ARG A 162 -9.94 -21.13 -28.54
N GLU A 163 -8.64 -21.17 -28.81
CA GLU A 163 -8.08 -21.42 -30.12
C GLU A 163 -7.77 -22.91 -30.24
N ARG A 164 -8.19 -23.54 -31.33
CA ARG A 164 -7.99 -24.99 -31.54
C ARG A 164 -7.30 -25.22 -32.88
N TRP A 165 -6.37 -26.16 -32.90
CA TRP A 165 -5.73 -26.61 -34.14
C TRP A 165 -5.55 -28.12 -34.11
N THR A 166 -5.58 -28.74 -35.28
CA THR A 166 -5.43 -30.19 -35.44
C THR A 166 -4.17 -30.47 -36.25
N VAL A 167 -3.28 -31.30 -35.72
CA VAL A 167 -2.00 -31.64 -36.37
C VAL A 167 -1.94 -33.15 -36.60
N ILE A 168 -1.29 -33.58 -37.68
CA ILE A 168 -1.00 -35.00 -37.91
C ILE A 168 0.05 -35.43 -36.88
N ARG A 169 -0.17 -36.56 -36.19
CA ARG A 169 0.76 -37.02 -35.14
C ARG A 169 2.12 -37.44 -35.70
N ALA A 170 2.12 -38.04 -36.88
CA ALA A 170 3.34 -38.48 -37.56
C ALA A 170 3.89 -37.40 -38.49
N PRO A 171 5.22 -37.36 -38.72
CA PRO A 171 5.83 -36.40 -39.64
C PRO A 171 5.43 -36.62 -41.11
N PHE A 172 5.00 -37.84 -41.49
CA PHE A 172 4.66 -38.18 -42.88
C PHE A 172 3.53 -39.22 -42.98
N VAL A 173 2.76 -39.15 -44.08
CA VAL A 173 1.72 -40.10 -44.59
C VAL A 173 0.52 -40.43 -43.69
N HIS A 174 0.64 -40.50 -42.36
CA HIS A 174 -0.41 -41.00 -41.46
C HIS A 174 -1.52 -39.98 -41.14
N ALA A 175 -2.17 -39.40 -42.17
CA ALA A 175 -3.18 -38.34 -42.02
C ALA A 175 -4.47 -38.74 -41.28
N LYS A 176 -4.78 -40.04 -41.17
CA LYS A 176 -5.89 -40.55 -40.34
C LYS A 176 -5.62 -40.40 -38.83
N SER A 177 -4.35 -40.30 -38.44
CA SER A 177 -3.92 -40.10 -37.05
C SER A 177 -3.67 -38.62 -36.80
N LYS A 178 -4.68 -37.92 -36.26
CA LYS A 178 -4.61 -36.49 -35.92
C LYS A 178 -4.72 -36.28 -34.42
N GLU A 179 -4.11 -35.21 -33.93
CA GLU A 179 -4.17 -34.75 -32.55
C GLU A 179 -4.76 -33.34 -32.49
N ASN A 180 -5.63 -33.12 -31.51
CA ASN A 180 -6.27 -31.83 -31.27
C ASN A 180 -5.51 -31.10 -30.17
N PHE A 181 -5.08 -29.88 -30.45
CA PHE A 181 -4.49 -28.98 -29.49
C PHE A 181 -5.43 -27.80 -29.24
N GLU A 182 -5.36 -27.25 -28.04
CA GLU A 182 -6.06 -26.01 -27.71
C GLU A 182 -5.18 -25.05 -26.92
N ARG A 183 -5.40 -23.76 -27.13
CA ARG A 183 -4.88 -22.68 -26.30
C ARG A 183 -6.05 -21.89 -25.74
N LYS A 184 -6.14 -21.86 -24.42
CA LYS A 184 -7.14 -21.08 -23.67
C LYS A 184 -6.49 -19.79 -23.19
N THR A 185 -7.09 -18.66 -23.47
CA THR A 185 -6.70 -17.36 -22.91
C THR A 185 -7.76 -16.92 -21.93
N HIS A 186 -7.42 -16.96 -20.65
CA HIS A 186 -8.25 -16.51 -19.55
C HIS A 186 -8.12 -15.00 -19.37
N GLY A 187 -9.25 -14.31 -19.23
CA GLY A 187 -9.29 -12.86 -19.04
C GLY A 187 -9.95 -12.48 -17.72
N ARG A 188 -9.41 -11.46 -17.06
CA ARG A 188 -10.00 -10.79 -15.90
C ARG A 188 -9.96 -9.28 -16.13
N MET A 189 -10.95 -8.56 -15.62
CA MET A 189 -11.06 -7.11 -15.76
C MET A 189 -11.25 -6.46 -14.40
N ILE A 190 -10.46 -5.44 -14.11
CA ILE A 190 -10.63 -4.55 -12.96
C ILE A 190 -11.01 -3.17 -13.48
N LYS A 191 -11.96 -2.53 -12.81
CA LYS A 191 -12.39 -1.16 -13.11
C LYS A 191 -12.08 -0.26 -11.93
N ILE A 192 -11.51 0.90 -12.20
CA ILE A 192 -11.26 1.94 -11.21
C ILE A 192 -12.21 3.10 -11.45
N TRP A 193 -12.79 3.58 -10.35
CA TRP A 193 -13.75 4.67 -10.34
C TRP A 193 -13.18 5.89 -9.61
N ASP A 194 -13.77 7.06 -9.82
CA ASP A 194 -13.68 8.25 -8.95
C ASP A 194 -12.26 8.59 -8.41
N SER A 195 -11.23 8.49 -9.25
CA SER A 195 -9.83 8.66 -8.86
C SER A 195 -9.12 9.71 -9.71
N ASP A 196 -8.07 10.30 -9.14
CA ASP A 196 -7.17 11.18 -9.86
C ASP A 196 -6.24 10.38 -10.78
N ASN A 197 -5.94 10.95 -11.95
CA ASN A 197 -5.17 10.27 -12.99
C ASN A 197 -3.74 9.93 -12.51
N GLU A 198 -3.11 10.83 -11.75
CA GLU A 198 -1.75 10.62 -11.21
C GLU A 198 -1.68 9.41 -10.26
N VAL A 199 -2.70 9.21 -9.43
CA VAL A 199 -2.76 8.08 -8.50
C VAL A 199 -2.99 6.77 -9.26
N VAL A 200 -3.79 6.80 -10.33
CA VAL A 200 -3.98 5.66 -11.23
C VAL A 200 -2.66 5.31 -11.93
N ASP A 201 -1.91 6.31 -12.41
CA ASP A 201 -0.61 6.10 -13.05
C ASP A 201 0.42 5.52 -12.08
N LEU A 202 0.47 6.02 -10.84
CA LEU A 202 1.30 5.47 -9.78
C LEU A 202 0.96 3.99 -9.49
N TRP A 203 -0.33 3.67 -9.41
CA TRP A 203 -0.78 2.29 -9.23
C TRP A 203 -0.37 1.40 -10.41
N LEU A 204 -0.54 1.86 -11.65
CA LEU A 204 -0.13 1.13 -12.84
C LEU A 204 1.39 0.92 -12.91
N ALA A 205 2.19 1.92 -12.53
CA ALA A 205 3.64 1.82 -12.43
C ALA A 205 4.05 0.76 -11.40
N TYR A 206 3.38 0.73 -10.25
CA TYR A 206 3.59 -0.28 -9.22
C TYR A 206 3.25 -1.70 -9.71
N LEU A 207 2.13 -1.86 -10.44
CA LEU A 207 1.78 -3.15 -11.05
C LEU A 207 2.78 -3.60 -12.10
N LYS A 208 3.28 -2.67 -12.92
CA LYS A 208 4.30 -2.97 -13.92
C LYS A 208 5.61 -3.43 -13.28
N LYS A 209 6.03 -2.78 -12.19
CA LYS A 209 7.23 -3.14 -11.43
C LYS A 209 7.12 -4.55 -10.83
N ASN A 210 5.96 -4.89 -10.29
CA ASN A 210 5.71 -6.15 -9.59
C ASN A 210 4.87 -7.14 -10.42
N SER A 211 5.03 -7.13 -11.75
CA SER A 211 4.24 -7.97 -12.63
C SER A 211 4.57 -9.45 -12.42
N VAL A 212 3.53 -10.27 -12.35
CA VAL A 212 3.66 -11.73 -12.34
C VAL A 212 3.96 -12.21 -13.75
N TRP A 213 4.73 -13.29 -13.88
CA TRP A 213 5.08 -13.87 -15.16
C TRP A 213 3.85 -14.40 -15.90
N GLY A 214 3.90 -14.39 -17.23
CA GLY A 214 2.84 -14.95 -18.09
C GLY A 214 1.53 -14.16 -18.11
N VAL A 215 1.39 -13.08 -17.33
CA VAL A 215 0.22 -12.20 -17.35
C VAL A 215 0.48 -11.00 -18.26
N GLY A 216 -0.34 -10.85 -19.29
CA GLY A 216 -0.39 -9.66 -20.13
C GLY A 216 -1.41 -8.65 -19.59
N VAL A 217 -1.02 -7.39 -19.52
CA VAL A 217 -1.87 -6.29 -19.02
C VAL A 217 -2.22 -5.35 -20.18
N LYS A 218 -3.50 -5.01 -20.30
CA LYS A 218 -4.00 -3.94 -21.18
C LYS A 218 -4.75 -2.93 -20.34
N VAL A 219 -4.45 -1.65 -20.50
CA VAL A 219 -5.11 -0.56 -19.79
C VAL A 219 -5.86 0.32 -20.80
N ASN A 220 -7.11 0.63 -20.53
CA ASN A 220 -7.86 1.70 -21.18
C ASN A 220 -8.07 2.80 -20.14
N MET A 221 -7.59 4.01 -20.40
CA MET A 221 -7.73 5.17 -19.51
C MET A 221 -8.70 6.19 -20.10
N TYR A 222 -9.55 6.77 -19.26
CA TYR A 222 -10.59 7.71 -19.62
C TYR A 222 -10.33 9.05 -18.93
N THR A 223 -10.01 10.07 -19.71
CA THR A 223 -9.84 11.44 -19.23
C THR A 223 -10.97 12.31 -19.78
N GLN A 224 -11.62 13.06 -18.90
CA GLN A 224 -12.66 14.02 -19.29
C GLN A 224 -11.98 15.35 -19.63
N GLU A 225 -12.17 15.81 -20.85
CA GLU A 225 -11.64 17.10 -21.33
C GLU A 225 -12.78 18.00 -21.78
N PRO A 226 -12.66 19.33 -21.60
CA PRO A 226 -13.65 20.27 -22.11
C PRO A 226 -13.57 20.37 -23.64
N LEU A 227 -14.69 20.77 -24.27
CA LEU A 227 -14.80 20.91 -25.73
C LEU A 227 -13.73 21.83 -26.34
N LYS A 228 -13.36 22.89 -25.63
CA LYS A 228 -12.33 23.86 -26.04
C LYS A 228 -10.97 23.49 -25.45
N LEU A 229 -10.45 22.32 -25.85
CA LEU A 229 -9.18 21.81 -25.35
C LEU A 229 -7.99 22.72 -25.71
N ALA A 230 -7.97 23.28 -26.92
CA ALA A 230 -6.89 24.17 -27.37
C ALA A 230 -6.72 25.40 -26.47
N ASP A 231 -7.82 26.05 -26.09
CA ASP A 231 -7.80 27.21 -25.19
C ASP A 231 -7.32 26.83 -23.78
N LYS A 232 -7.65 25.61 -23.31
CA LYS A 232 -7.17 25.08 -22.02
C LYS A 232 -5.66 24.81 -22.08
N MET A 233 -5.16 24.19 -23.15
CA MET A 233 -3.73 23.91 -23.33
C MET A 233 -2.91 25.19 -23.39
N ALA A 234 -3.33 26.18 -24.18
CA ALA A 234 -2.63 27.47 -24.27
C ALA A 234 -2.57 28.22 -22.92
N ARG A 235 -3.58 28.05 -22.05
CA ARG A 235 -3.58 28.62 -20.69
C ARG A 235 -2.70 27.85 -19.72
N LEU A 236 -2.59 26.53 -19.88
CA LEU A 236 -1.72 25.68 -19.07
C LEU A 236 -0.24 25.89 -19.42
N GLU A 237 0.08 26.09 -20.70
CA GLU A 237 1.42 26.46 -21.17
C GLU A 237 1.88 27.81 -20.59
N GLY A 238 0.94 28.75 -20.37
CA GLY A 238 1.23 30.02 -19.71
C GLY A 238 1.10 30.01 -18.18
N GLY A 239 0.75 28.88 -17.56
CA GLY A 239 0.41 28.80 -16.14
C GLY A 239 1.51 28.21 -15.26
N GLU A 240 1.67 28.73 -14.05
CA GLU A 240 2.63 28.26 -13.02
C GLU A 240 2.47 26.77 -12.64
N GLN A 241 1.32 26.16 -12.94
CA GLN A 241 0.96 24.78 -12.58
C GLN A 241 1.68 23.72 -13.45
N SER A 242 1.79 23.93 -14.76
CA SER A 242 2.58 23.03 -15.62
C SER A 242 4.05 23.03 -15.18
N LEU A 243 4.53 24.20 -14.78
CA LEU A 243 5.85 24.42 -14.23
C LEU A 243 6.07 23.70 -12.88
N SER A 244 5.09 23.71 -11.96
CA SER A 244 5.21 22.99 -10.69
C SER A 244 5.22 21.46 -10.87
N ASP A 245 4.44 20.97 -11.82
CA ASP A 245 4.34 19.53 -12.11
C ASP A 245 5.64 19.02 -12.76
N LEU A 246 6.25 19.82 -13.64
CA LEU A 246 7.59 19.56 -14.16
C LEU A 246 8.66 19.60 -13.06
N LYS A 247 8.60 20.55 -12.12
CA LYS A 247 9.53 20.61 -10.98
C LYS A 247 9.48 19.35 -10.13
N SER A 248 8.28 18.90 -9.75
CA SER A 248 8.11 17.70 -8.94
C SER A 248 8.55 16.42 -9.68
N SER A 249 8.33 16.36 -11.00
CA SER A 249 8.79 15.26 -11.85
C SER A 249 10.32 15.22 -11.97
N VAL A 250 10.96 16.38 -12.15
CA VAL A 250 12.43 16.47 -12.18
C VAL A 250 13.04 16.14 -10.82
N GLU A 251 12.40 16.55 -9.72
CA GLU A 251 12.80 16.20 -8.35
C GLU A 251 12.77 14.68 -8.11
N THR A 252 11.66 14.02 -8.44
CA THR A 252 11.52 12.57 -8.28
C THR A 252 12.53 11.80 -9.13
N LEU A 253 12.82 12.24 -10.35
CA LEU A 253 13.87 11.66 -11.21
C LEU A 253 15.27 11.88 -10.66
N SER A 254 15.56 13.07 -10.10
CA SER A 254 16.85 13.38 -9.49
C SER A 254 17.14 12.55 -8.23
N ASN A 255 16.08 12.24 -7.47
CA ASN A 255 16.16 11.38 -6.29
C ASN A 255 16.40 9.90 -6.65
N ASP A 256 15.99 9.44 -7.84
CA ASP A 256 16.24 8.08 -8.34
C ASP A 256 17.63 7.98 -9.03
N ALA A 257 18.67 8.41 -8.32
CA ALA A 257 20.04 8.49 -8.84
C ALA A 257 20.63 7.13 -9.25
N ALA A 258 20.05 6.02 -8.78
CA ALA A 258 20.52 4.67 -9.09
C ALA A 258 20.08 4.18 -10.48
N ASN A 259 19.06 4.79 -11.08
CA ASN A 259 18.50 4.31 -12.34
C ASN A 259 19.21 4.96 -13.54
N PRO A 260 19.88 4.17 -14.41
CA PRO A 260 20.63 4.71 -15.55
C PRO A 260 19.73 5.40 -16.57
N VAL A 261 18.44 5.03 -16.63
CA VAL A 261 17.46 5.68 -17.50
C VAL A 261 17.16 7.10 -17.00
N SER A 262 16.97 7.28 -15.68
CA SER A 262 16.70 8.58 -15.07
C SER A 262 17.86 9.55 -15.31
N GLN A 263 19.11 9.07 -15.19
CA GLN A 263 20.31 9.86 -15.51
C GLN A 263 20.32 10.27 -16.99
N LYS A 264 20.01 9.35 -17.91
CA LYS A 264 19.97 9.66 -19.35
C LYS A 264 18.85 10.63 -19.70
N VAL A 265 17.70 10.56 -19.05
CA VAL A 265 16.61 11.53 -19.21
C VAL A 265 17.06 12.91 -18.74
N LEU A 266 17.71 13.02 -17.57
CA LEU A 266 18.26 14.29 -17.07
C LEU A 266 19.35 14.87 -17.98
N GLU A 267 20.15 14.03 -18.63
CA GLU A 267 21.13 14.43 -19.64
C GLU A 267 20.42 15.00 -20.88
N LEU A 268 19.42 14.29 -21.42
CA LEU A 268 18.65 14.74 -22.58
C LEU A 268 17.87 16.02 -22.32
N LEU A 269 17.38 16.24 -21.09
CA LEU A 269 16.72 17.50 -20.71
C LEU A 269 17.68 18.69 -20.72
N LYS A 270 19.00 18.44 -20.56
CA LYS A 270 20.05 19.47 -20.64
C LYS A 270 20.60 19.66 -22.06
N ASP A 271 20.29 18.75 -22.99
CA ASP A 271 20.85 18.81 -24.34
C ASP A 271 20.39 20.08 -25.08
N PRO A 272 21.30 20.80 -25.76
CA PRO A 272 20.99 22.05 -26.46
C PRO A 272 20.03 21.85 -27.64
N VAL A 273 19.85 20.60 -28.09
CA VAL A 273 18.87 20.25 -29.12
C VAL A 273 17.46 20.24 -28.55
N PHE A 274 17.31 19.78 -27.31
CA PHE A 274 16.02 19.69 -26.62
C PHE A 274 15.60 21.05 -26.05
N THR A 275 16.54 21.79 -25.44
CA THR A 275 16.26 23.10 -24.82
C THR A 275 15.81 24.18 -25.81
N ARG A 276 16.14 24.06 -27.11
CA ARG A 276 15.64 24.97 -28.17
C ARG A 276 14.12 25.04 -28.28
N HIS A 277 13.43 23.98 -27.85
CA HIS A 277 11.97 23.89 -27.89
C HIS A 277 11.30 24.26 -26.57
N MET A 278 12.09 24.59 -25.53
CA MET A 278 11.60 25.01 -24.22
C MET A 278 11.44 26.53 -24.15
N SER A 279 10.57 27.00 -23.27
CA SER A 279 10.47 28.43 -22.95
C SER A 279 11.65 28.89 -22.07
N GLU A 280 12.01 30.18 -22.15
CA GLU A 280 13.10 30.77 -21.35
C GLU A 280 12.87 30.57 -19.83
N SER A 281 11.61 30.61 -19.39
CA SER A 281 11.20 30.35 -18.00
C SER A 281 11.44 28.92 -17.52
N GLU A 282 11.37 27.93 -18.41
CA GLU A 282 11.63 26.52 -18.08
C GLU A 282 13.13 26.23 -18.01
N MET A 283 13.93 26.91 -18.85
CA MET A 283 15.39 26.78 -18.88
C MET A 283 16.04 27.28 -17.59
N ASP A 284 15.67 28.47 -17.11
CA ASP A 284 16.23 29.08 -15.89
C ASP A 284 16.06 28.19 -14.64
N GLN A 285 15.05 27.31 -14.63
CA GLN A 285 14.72 26.47 -13.48
C GLN A 285 15.54 25.19 -13.44
N ILE A 286 15.81 24.59 -14.60
CA ILE A 286 16.72 23.45 -14.74
C ILE A 286 18.13 23.85 -14.26
N ASP A 287 18.55 25.08 -14.58
CA ASP A 287 19.86 25.62 -14.21
C ASP A 287 19.95 26.08 -12.74
N SER A 288 18.83 26.46 -12.11
CA SER A 288 18.81 26.88 -10.70
C SER A 288 19.09 25.73 -9.71
N LYS A 289 18.66 24.50 -10.04
CA LYS A 289 18.81 23.32 -9.16
C LYS A 289 20.10 22.54 -9.36
N SER A 290 20.67 22.54 -10.57
CA SER A 290 21.99 21.93 -10.82
C SER A 290 23.07 22.55 -9.94
N LYS A 291 23.00 23.87 -9.71
CA LYS A 291 23.89 24.62 -8.82
C LYS A 291 23.74 24.31 -7.32
N THR A 292 22.62 23.69 -6.90
CA THR A 292 22.39 23.28 -5.51
C THR A 292 22.98 21.90 -5.21
N ILE A 293 23.18 21.06 -6.23
CA ILE A 293 23.74 19.70 -6.10
C ILE A 293 25.28 19.71 -6.12
N GLU A 294 25.89 20.74 -6.73
CA GLU A 294 27.35 20.92 -6.80
C GLU A 294 27.97 21.64 -5.58
N LYS A 295 27.16 22.04 -4.59
CA LYS A 295 27.61 22.60 -3.30
C LYS A 295 27.33 21.61 -2.17
#